data_AF-A0A8E0ILX6-F1
#
_entry.id   AF-A0A8E0ILX6-F1
#
_cell.length_a   1.000
_cell.length_b   1.000
_cell.length_c   1.000
_cell.angle_alpha   90.00
_cell.angle_beta   90.00
_cell.angle_gamma   90.00
#
_symmetry.space_group_name_H-M   'P 1'
#
loop_
_entity.id
_entity.type
_entity.pdbx_description
1 polymer ?
#
loop_
_entity_poly.entity_id
_entity_poly.type
_entity_poly.pdbx_seq_one_letter_code
_entity_poly.pdbx_strand_id
1 'polypeptide(L)'
;MKLNQFARLTPDFKVQVAELKQIGLQADPDDAFSQSATDLFNAFFPEAYTLAAKEDKLAQVAVNMDQTLAAWLAKKPSKMTRRDFYNVALQLLGFEAFTDFD
;
A
#
# COMPACT_ATOMS: atom_id res chain seq x y z
N MET A 1 -21.35 -1.51 9.36
CA MET A 1 -21.39 -0.07 9.71
C MET A 1 -20.99 0.75 8.49
N LYS A 2 -21.37 2.04 8.39
CA LYS A 2 -21.01 2.90 7.25
C LYS A 2 -20.06 4.02 7.69
N LEU A 3 -18.85 4.06 7.14
CA LEU A 3 -17.90 5.16 7.32
C LEU A 3 -18.24 6.27 6.31
N ASN A 4 -18.81 7.38 6.78
CA ASN A 4 -19.17 8.51 5.92
C ASN A 4 -18.00 9.50 5.85
N GLN A 5 -17.54 9.84 4.64
CA GLN A 5 -16.42 10.76 4.41
C GLN A 5 -16.89 12.01 3.67
N PHE A 6 -17.00 13.13 4.39
CA PHE A 6 -17.46 14.41 3.82
C PHE A 6 -16.32 15.41 3.54
N ALA A 7 -15.15 15.19 4.14
CA ALA A 7 -14.01 16.10 4.08
C ALA A 7 -13.00 15.77 2.97
N ARG A 8 -13.22 14.72 2.17
CA ARG A 8 -12.29 14.35 1.09
C ARG A 8 -12.43 15.34 -0.07
N LEU A 9 -11.38 16.13 -0.29
CA LEU A 9 -11.23 16.93 -1.49
C LEU A 9 -10.90 16.04 -2.69
N THR A 10 -11.11 16.56 -3.90
CA THR A 10 -10.77 15.88 -5.15
C THR A 10 -9.66 16.66 -5.88
N PRO A 11 -8.42 16.63 -5.35
CA PRO A 11 -7.29 17.29 -6.02
C PRO A 11 -7.01 16.66 -7.38
N ASP A 12 -6.47 17.44 -8.32
CA ASP A 12 -5.99 16.91 -9.58
C ASP A 12 -4.73 16.03 -9.38
N PHE A 13 -4.34 15.30 -10.42
CA PHE A 13 -3.21 14.37 -10.34
C PHE A 13 -1.88 15.07 -9.98
N LYS A 14 -1.64 16.29 -10.46
CA LYS A 14 -0.40 17.02 -10.17
C LYS A 14 -0.34 17.42 -8.70
N VAL A 15 -1.47 17.86 -8.14
CA VAL A 15 -1.60 18.19 -6.72
C VAL A 15 -1.43 16.93 -5.87
N GLN A 16 -2.03 15.79 -6.24
CA GLN A 16 -1.83 14.52 -5.54
C GLN A 16 -0.35 14.12 -5.45
N VAL A 17 0.37 14.20 -6.56
CA VAL A 17 1.82 13.89 -6.60
C VAL A 17 2.62 14.86 -5.73
N ALA A 18 2.33 16.16 -5.81
CA ALA A 18 3.02 17.17 -5.01
C ALA A 18 2.79 16.97 -3.50
N GLU A 19 1.56 16.70 -3.09
CA GLU A 19 1.21 16.46 -1.69
C GLU A 19 1.86 15.18 -1.14
N LEU A 20 1.87 14.08 -1.91
CA LEU A 20 2.56 12.84 -1.55
C LEU A 20 4.05 13.10 -1.28
N LYS A 21 4.71 13.79 -2.21
CA LYS A 21 6.13 14.14 -2.06
C LYS A 21 6.37 15.04 -0.84
N GLN A 22 5.47 15.99 -0.56
CA GLN A 22 5.58 16.89 0.59
C GLN A 22 5.55 16.13 1.92
N ILE A 23 4.78 15.04 2.03
CA ILE A 23 4.70 14.22 3.24
C ILE A 23 5.71 13.06 3.27
N GLY A 24 6.66 13.03 2.34
CA GLY A 24 7.72 12.02 2.30
C GLY A 24 7.32 10.69 1.64
N LEU A 25 6.18 10.63 0.96
CA LEU A 25 5.81 9.49 0.12
C LEU A 25 6.32 9.75 -1.30
N GLN A 26 7.33 8.98 -1.73
CA GLN A 26 7.87 9.09 -3.08
C GLN A 26 6.79 8.76 -4.10
N ALA A 27 6.54 9.70 -5.00
CA ALA A 27 5.56 9.60 -6.06
C ALA A 27 6.16 10.25 -7.30
N ASP A 28 6.90 9.48 -8.09
CA ASP A 28 7.33 9.89 -9.42
C ASP A 28 6.48 9.16 -10.46
N PRO A 29 5.73 9.88 -11.32
CA PRO A 29 4.97 9.27 -12.40
C PRO A 29 5.82 8.50 -13.41
N ASP A 30 7.12 8.79 -13.50
CA ASP A 30 8.05 8.14 -14.42
C ASP A 30 8.68 6.86 -13.84
N ASP A 31 8.46 6.57 -12.55
CA ASP A 31 8.97 5.37 -11.90
C ASP A 31 8.30 4.09 -12.42
N ALA A 32 9.08 3.00 -12.44
CA ALA A 32 8.53 1.68 -12.68
C ALA A 32 7.56 1.30 -11.54
N PHE A 33 6.42 0.70 -11.89
CA PHE A 33 5.39 0.30 -10.92
C PHE A 33 5.95 -0.51 -9.73
N SER A 34 6.89 -1.43 -9.98
CA SER A 34 7.53 -2.21 -8.91
C SER A 34 8.29 -1.34 -7.91
N GLN A 35 8.94 -0.27 -8.39
CA GLN A 35 9.69 0.66 -7.56
C GLN A 35 8.73 1.50 -6.73
N SER A 36 7.75 2.14 -7.37
CA SER A 36 6.74 2.95 -6.67
C SER A 36 5.97 2.13 -5.63
N ALA A 37 5.59 0.88 -5.95
CA ALA A 37 4.92 0.00 -5.01
C ALA A 37 5.82 -0.35 -3.81
N THR A 38 7.10 -0.66 -4.05
CA THR A 38 8.05 -0.98 -2.99
C THR A 38 8.26 0.22 -2.06
N ASP A 39 8.48 1.40 -2.61
CA ASP A 39 8.73 2.61 -1.82
C ASP A 39 7.49 3.01 -1.02
N LEU A 40 6.31 2.97 -1.64
CA LEU A 40 5.05 3.32 -1.00
C LEU A 40 4.71 2.37 0.16
N PHE A 41 4.75 1.06 -0.07
CA PHE A 41 4.39 0.09 0.98
C PHE A 41 5.40 0.08 2.13
N ASN A 42 6.70 0.31 1.86
CA ASN A 42 7.69 0.48 2.93
C ASN A 42 7.45 1.73 3.78
N ALA A 43 6.89 2.80 3.19
CA ALA A 43 6.61 4.03 3.91
C ALA A 43 5.36 3.92 4.82
N PHE A 44 4.47 2.96 4.57
CA PHE A 44 3.27 2.73 5.40
C PHE A 44 3.54 2.05 6.75
N PHE A 45 4.77 1.58 6.99
CA PHE A 45 5.19 1.00 8.28
C PHE A 45 6.25 1.89 8.94
N PRO A 46 5.91 3.11 9.36
CA PRO A 46 6.87 4.03 9.98
C PRO A 46 7.45 3.50 11.30
N GLU A 47 6.80 2.53 11.93
CA GLU A 47 7.31 1.84 13.13
C GLU A 47 8.45 0.85 12.83
N ALA A 48 8.65 0.48 11.57
CA ALA A 48 9.69 -0.47 11.15
C ALA A 48 10.97 0.25 10.70
N TYR A 49 11.89 0.44 11.64
CA TYR A 49 13.14 1.20 11.41
C TYR A 49 14.25 0.43 10.70
N THR A 50 14.21 -0.91 10.73
CA THR A 50 15.21 -1.77 10.08
C THR A 50 14.63 -2.44 8.85
N LEU A 51 15.50 -2.86 7.92
CA LEU A 51 15.07 -3.60 6.74
C LEU A 51 14.31 -4.87 7.12
N ALA A 52 14.85 -5.65 8.07
CA ALA A 52 14.19 -6.86 8.56
C ALA A 52 12.81 -6.58 9.16
N ALA A 53 12.66 -5.52 9.96
CA ALA A 53 11.36 -5.15 10.53
C ALA A 53 10.35 -4.75 9.45
N LYS A 54 10.80 -4.10 8.37
CA LYS A 54 9.92 -3.76 7.23
C LYS A 54 9.50 -5.01 6.48
N GLU A 55 10.42 -5.92 6.22
CA GLU A 55 10.13 -7.21 5.60
C GLU A 55 9.13 -8.03 6.43
N ASP A 56 9.31 -8.08 7.75
CA ASP A 56 8.38 -8.76 8.67
C ASP A 56 6.98 -8.14 8.61
N LYS A 57 6.87 -6.81 8.59
CA LYS A 57 5.58 -6.11 8.45
C LYS A 57 4.90 -6.39 7.12
N LEU A 58 5.66 -6.36 6.02
CA LEU A 58 5.16 -6.70 4.69
C LEU A 58 4.75 -8.18 4.58
N ALA A 59 5.40 -9.08 5.33
CA ALA A 59 5.05 -10.49 5.37
C ALA A 59 3.73 -10.76 6.12
N GLN A 60 3.33 -9.87 7.04
CA GLN A 60 2.07 -9.96 7.78
C GLN A 60 0.85 -9.54 6.95
N VAL A 61 1.07 -8.86 5.82
CA VAL A 61 -0.03 -8.41 4.95
C VAL A 61 -0.23 -9.39 3.81
N ALA A 62 -1.45 -9.91 3.66
CA ALA A 62 -1.83 -10.79 2.57
C ALA A 62 -2.23 -9.99 1.32
N VAL A 63 -1.68 -10.34 0.16
CA VAL A 63 -2.17 -9.81 -1.14
C VAL A 63 -3.39 -10.61 -1.60
N ASN A 64 -3.30 -11.93 -1.45
CA ASN A 64 -4.38 -12.90 -1.67
C ASN A 64 -4.06 -14.19 -0.90
N MET A 65 -4.88 -15.23 -1.08
CA MET A 65 -4.71 -16.51 -0.38
C MET A 65 -3.38 -17.23 -0.64
N ASP A 66 -2.69 -16.89 -1.74
CA ASP A 66 -1.49 -17.61 -2.18
C ASP A 66 -0.18 -16.91 -1.80
N GLN A 67 -0.21 -15.60 -1.49
CA GLN A 67 1.02 -14.84 -1.25
C GLN A 67 0.85 -13.60 -0.35
N THR A 68 1.92 -13.30 0.38
CA THR A 68 2.09 -12.09 1.18
C THR A 68 2.54 -10.90 0.31
N LEU A 69 2.44 -9.69 0.86
CA LEU A 69 2.90 -8.47 0.20
C LEU A 69 4.42 -8.49 0.00
N ALA A 70 5.19 -8.99 0.96
CA ALA A 70 6.63 -9.21 0.81
C ALA A 70 6.94 -10.13 -0.39
N ALA A 71 6.28 -11.29 -0.47
CA ALA A 71 6.49 -12.24 -1.56
C ALA A 71 6.03 -11.70 -2.92
N TRP A 72 4.99 -10.87 -2.94
CA TRP A 72 4.51 -10.23 -4.16
C TRP A 72 5.45 -9.13 -4.66
N LEU A 73 5.97 -8.28 -3.77
CA LEU A 73 6.94 -7.23 -4.11
C LEU A 73 8.26 -7.82 -4.62
N ALA A 74 8.71 -8.94 -4.03
CA ALA A 74 9.94 -9.64 -4.47
C ALA A 74 9.88 -10.09 -5.94
N LYS A 75 8.68 -10.29 -6.50
CA LYS A 75 8.48 -10.65 -7.92
C LYS A 75 8.59 -9.48 -8.89
N LYS A 76 8.81 -8.25 -8.40
CA LYS A 76 8.88 -7.01 -9.20
C LYS A 76 7.69 -6.88 -10.16
N PRO A 77 6.47 -6.79 -9.64
CA PRO A 77 5.27 -6.75 -10.46
C PRO A 77 5.25 -5.49 -11.35
N SER A 78 4.56 -5.56 -12.49
CA SER A 78 4.30 -4.39 -13.35
C SER A 78 2.90 -3.80 -13.17
N LYS A 79 2.03 -4.49 -12.43
CA LYS A 79 0.64 -4.10 -12.14
C LYS A 79 0.11 -4.87 -10.94
N MET A 80 -0.97 -4.36 -10.34
CA MET A 80 -1.75 -5.04 -9.30
C MET A 80 -3.21 -5.11 -9.73
N THR A 81 -3.90 -6.21 -9.43
CA THR A 81 -5.34 -6.27 -9.68
C THR A 81 -6.08 -5.44 -8.65
N ARG A 82 -7.30 -5.00 -8.98
CA ARG A 82 -8.14 -4.26 -8.04
C ARG A 82 -8.39 -5.04 -6.75
N ARG A 83 -8.66 -6.35 -6.85
CA ARG A 83 -8.92 -7.21 -5.69
C ARG A 83 -7.69 -7.28 -4.78
N ASP A 84 -6.54 -7.59 -5.36
CA ASP A 84 -5.27 -7.68 -4.63
C ASP A 84 -4.93 -6.35 -3.93
N PHE A 85 -5.18 -5.21 -4.59
CA PHE A 85 -4.98 -3.89 -4.01
C PHE A 85 -5.88 -3.65 -2.79
N TYR A 86 -7.18 -3.95 -2.90
CA TYR A 86 -8.10 -3.74 -1.78
C TYR A 86 -7.90 -4.72 -0.63
N ASN A 87 -7.44 -5.94 -0.89
CA ASN A 87 -7.05 -6.87 0.17
C ASN A 87 -5.95 -6.29 1.06
N VAL A 88 -4.92 -5.72 0.43
CA VAL A 88 -3.83 -5.02 1.13
C VAL A 88 -4.36 -3.77 1.83
N ALA A 89 -5.13 -2.94 1.13
CA ALA A 89 -5.61 -1.67 1.67
C ALA A 89 -6.54 -1.83 2.89
N LEU A 90 -7.41 -2.85 2.91
CA LEU A 90 -8.29 -3.12 4.04
C LEU A 90 -7.50 -3.52 5.29
N GLN A 91 -6.48 -4.36 5.14
CA GLN A 91 -5.58 -4.70 6.25
C GLN A 91 -4.84 -3.47 6.79
N LEU A 92 -4.37 -2.58 5.92
CA LEU A 92 -3.74 -1.31 6.33
C LEU A 92 -4.73 -0.35 7.02
N LEU A 93 -6.02 -0.44 6.72
CA LEU A 93 -7.08 0.30 7.41
C LEU A 93 -7.52 -0.36 8.73
N GLY A 94 -6.89 -1.47 9.11
CA GLY A 94 -7.15 -2.18 10.37
C GLY A 94 -8.30 -3.18 10.31
N PHE A 95 -8.77 -3.56 9.12
CA PHE A 95 -9.73 -4.66 8.97
C PHE A 95 -9.02 -6.01 8.93
N GLU A 96 -9.57 -6.98 9.63
CA GLU A 96 -9.02 -8.32 9.69
C GLU A 96 -9.47 -9.15 8.48
N ALA A 97 -8.51 -9.63 7.68
CA ALA A 97 -8.80 -10.56 6.59
C ALA A 97 -9.45 -11.84 7.14
N PHE A 98 -10.40 -12.43 6.41
CA PHE A 98 -11.19 -13.61 6.78
C PHE A 98 -12.18 -13.43 7.94
N THR A 99 -12.14 -12.29 8.64
CA THR A 99 -13.13 -11.91 9.67
C THR A 99 -14.05 -10.81 9.14
N ASP A 100 -13.46 -9.73 8.65
CA ASP A 100 -14.18 -8.54 8.19
C ASP A 100 -14.44 -8.55 6.68
N PHE A 101 -13.62 -9.27 5.90
CA PHE A 101 -13.72 -9.34 4.44
C PHE A 101 -13.09 -10.60 3.84
N ASP A 102 -13.57 -10.98 2.64
CA ASP A 102 -13.09 -12.08 1.78
C ASP A 102 -12.68 -11.58 0.39
#